data_AF-A0A350UCQ1-F1
#
_entry.id   AF-A0A350UCQ1-F1
#
_cell.length_a   1.000
_cell.length_b   1.000
_cell.length_c   1.000
_cell.angle_alpha   90.00
_cell.angle_beta   90.00
_cell.angle_gamma   90.00
#
_symmetry.space_group_name_H-M   'P 1'
#
loop_
_entity.id
_entity.type
_entity.pdbx_description
1 polymer ?
#
loop_
_entity_poly.entity_id
_entity_poly.type
_entity_poly.pdbx_seq_one_letter_code
_entity_poly.pdbx_strand_id
1 'polypeptide(L)'
;MTKRICLAVFIAFFALAAAACAKPEATKSPAPDATPVSIGTELDADDVSMTAEGLGIKILLEQDESMINNYTVIAVNDAAPFKDADGNAVRDVAVNTAGAAALINWLMSSEAAKLIEGFGMAEYGEALFTLKNDKPTFTEEIVQASDATRVIRLSTTTSVNDSGLLAYLLPVFENLYGYTVEVSSAGTGKAIAAATMGNADLILVHSKSQEEAFVADGYAKLLDGYANERLTFMYNYFVLIGPVDDPAGCAEAGNVKEAFARIAEGKFAFVSRGDASGTHTKEVSLWPESLGITVDPASIAAHSEWYLFSNAGMGVCLTMANEIDGYIFSDKATFLAFAASGGAVG
;
A
#
# COMPACT_ATOMS: atom_id res chain seq x y z
N MET A 1 -48.54 35.32 -27.00
CA MET A 1 -49.81 35.97 -26.60
C MET A 1 -50.62 34.85 -25.93
N THR A 2 -50.78 34.78 -24.61
CA THR A 2 -51.67 35.60 -23.77
C THR A 2 -51.19 35.58 -22.31
N LYS A 3 -51.60 36.58 -21.54
CA LYS A 3 -51.01 37.13 -20.30
C LYS A 3 -51.40 36.44 -18.97
N ARG A 4 -50.54 36.70 -17.96
CA ARG A 4 -50.76 36.95 -16.51
C ARG A 4 -50.81 35.76 -15.52
N ILE A 5 -50.00 35.88 -14.47
CA ILE A 5 -50.26 35.83 -13.00
C ILE A 5 -48.93 36.29 -12.33
N CYS A 6 -48.83 37.52 -11.79
CA CYS A 6 -48.92 37.94 -10.36
C CYS A 6 -47.97 37.16 -9.41
N LEU A 7 -47.29 37.68 -8.38
CA LEU A 7 -46.95 38.98 -7.80
C LEU A 7 -46.21 38.63 -6.47
N ALA A 8 -45.12 39.33 -6.13
CA ALA A 8 -44.55 39.61 -4.77
C ALA A 8 -43.00 39.69 -4.90
N VAL A 9 -42.33 40.84 -4.92
CA VAL A 9 -42.16 41.91 -3.91
C VAL A 9 -41.62 41.41 -2.57
N PHE A 10 -40.30 41.53 -2.40
CA PHE A 10 -39.70 41.87 -1.11
C PHE A 10 -38.62 42.93 -1.33
N ILE A 11 -38.72 44.01 -0.55
CA ILE A 11 -37.98 45.26 -0.67
C ILE A 11 -36.88 45.30 0.40
N ALA A 12 -35.64 45.50 -0.08
CA ALA A 12 -34.57 46.40 0.34
C ALA A 12 -34.07 46.54 1.81
N PHE A 13 -32.80 47.01 1.83
CA PHE A 13 -31.97 47.61 2.89
C PHE A 13 -31.07 46.64 3.68
N PHE A 14 -29.77 46.89 3.93
CA PHE A 14 -29.02 48.15 4.02
C PHE A 14 -27.54 47.92 3.62
N ALA A 15 -26.90 48.97 3.10
CA ALA A 15 -25.51 49.01 2.68
C ALA A 15 -24.52 49.38 3.81
N LEU A 16 -23.27 49.00 3.57
CA LEU A 16 -22.00 49.61 4.02
C LEU A 16 -21.57 49.48 5.50
N ALA A 17 -20.47 48.74 5.72
CA ALA A 17 -19.39 49.16 6.61
C ALA A 17 -18.10 48.42 6.22
N ALA A 18 -17.14 49.15 5.66
CA ALA A 18 -15.75 48.73 5.56
C ALA A 18 -15.08 48.94 6.93
N ALA A 19 -14.44 47.91 7.47
CA ALA A 19 -13.53 48.04 8.59
C ALA A 19 -12.33 47.13 8.36
N ALA A 20 -11.19 47.77 8.15
CA ALA A 20 -9.88 47.16 8.22
C ALA A 20 -9.64 46.61 9.64
N CYS A 21 -9.12 45.40 9.76
CA CYS A 21 -8.38 44.97 10.94
C CYS A 21 -7.25 44.03 10.53
N ALA A 22 -6.06 44.39 10.99
CA ALA A 22 -4.78 43.80 10.71
C ALA A 22 -4.62 42.41 11.34
N LYS A 23 -3.74 41.60 10.73
CA LYS A 23 -3.17 40.35 11.25
C LYS A 23 -2.60 40.52 12.66
N PRO A 24 -2.78 39.55 13.58
CA PRO A 24 -1.89 39.39 14.72
C PRO A 24 -0.69 38.50 14.33
N GLU A 25 0.48 39.01 14.65
CA GLU A 25 1.80 38.41 14.50
C GLU A 25 2.04 37.42 15.66
N ALA A 26 2.51 36.22 15.37
CA ALA A 26 2.77 35.19 16.38
C ALA A 26 4.11 35.45 17.08
N THR A 27 4.04 35.82 18.36
CA THR A 27 5.18 35.91 19.28
C THR A 27 5.78 34.53 19.58
N LYS A 28 7.09 34.38 19.32
CA LYS A 28 7.93 33.27 19.79
C LYS A 28 8.07 33.32 21.32
N SER A 29 7.84 32.19 21.99
CA SER A 29 8.22 31.97 23.40
C SER A 29 9.52 31.15 23.46
N PRO A 30 10.43 31.41 24.43
CA PRO A 30 11.73 30.74 24.50
C PRO A 30 11.64 29.35 25.16
N ALA A 31 12.54 28.46 24.74
CA ALA A 31 12.70 27.10 25.27
C ALA A 31 13.17 27.09 26.74
N PRO A 32 12.72 26.14 27.58
CA PRO A 32 13.28 25.96 28.91
C PRO A 32 14.55 25.10 28.91
N ASP A 33 15.43 25.42 29.87
CA ASP A 33 16.75 24.85 30.15
C ASP A 33 16.81 23.32 30.20
N ALA A 34 17.87 22.77 29.60
CA ALA A 34 18.26 21.37 29.75
C ALA A 34 19.22 21.20 30.95
N THR A 35 18.77 20.48 31.98
CA THR A 35 19.66 19.86 32.97
C THR A 35 19.89 18.39 32.61
N PRO A 36 21.14 17.89 32.61
CA PRO A 36 21.44 16.52 32.21
C PRO A 36 21.14 15.56 33.37
N VAL A 37 20.33 14.53 33.11
CA VAL A 37 20.16 13.39 34.03
C VAL A 37 20.99 12.22 33.52
N SER A 38 21.79 11.70 34.45
CA SER A 38 22.69 10.54 34.35
C SER A 38 22.00 9.28 33.80
N ILE A 39 22.56 8.69 32.75
CA ILE A 39 22.15 7.40 32.20
C ILE A 39 22.69 6.28 33.10
N GLY A 40 21.79 5.65 33.85
CA GLY A 40 22.01 4.34 34.45
C GLY A 40 21.79 3.26 33.40
N THR A 41 22.77 2.36 33.28
CA THR A 41 22.74 1.12 32.53
C THR A 41 21.72 0.14 33.09
N GLU A 42 20.78 -0.31 32.25
CA GLU A 42 20.30 -1.69 32.09
C GLU A 42 19.25 -1.69 30.97
N LEU A 43 19.54 -2.35 29.85
CA LEU A 43 18.60 -2.57 28.74
C LEU A 43 17.99 -3.96 28.95
N ASP A 44 16.78 -4.00 29.50
CA ASP A 44 15.95 -5.19 29.50
C ASP A 44 15.34 -5.39 28.09
N ALA A 45 15.33 -6.64 27.64
CA ALA A 45 15.07 -7.05 26.26
C ALA A 45 13.58 -7.30 25.94
N ASP A 46 12.64 -6.74 26.71
CA ASP A 46 11.22 -7.11 26.66
C ASP A 46 10.24 -6.00 26.22
N ASP A 47 10.69 -4.86 25.68
CA ASP A 47 9.78 -3.75 25.33
C ASP A 47 9.91 -3.24 23.89
N VAL A 48 9.69 -4.14 22.93
CA VAL A 48 9.24 -3.75 21.58
C VAL A 48 8.07 -4.63 21.15
N SER A 49 7.05 -4.77 22.01
CA SER A 49 5.72 -5.11 21.52
C SER A 49 5.01 -3.78 21.29
N MET A 50 5.00 -3.31 20.04
CA MET A 50 4.15 -2.16 19.65
C MET A 50 2.70 -2.62 19.74
N THR A 51 2.15 -2.65 20.96
CA THR A 51 0.73 -2.80 21.19
C THR A 51 0.07 -1.52 20.72
N ALA A 52 -0.79 -1.64 19.73
CA ALA A 52 -1.77 -0.62 19.44
C ALA A 52 -2.65 -0.48 20.69
N GLU A 53 -2.41 0.54 21.53
CA GLU A 53 -3.20 0.73 22.75
C GLU A 53 -4.70 0.71 22.41
N GLY A 54 -5.42 -0.31 22.91
CA GLY A 54 -6.87 -0.45 22.73
C GLY A 54 -7.36 -1.46 21.68
N LEU A 55 -6.49 -2.09 20.88
CA LEU A 55 -6.89 -3.20 20.00
C LEU A 55 -6.81 -4.55 20.71
N GLY A 56 -7.74 -5.47 20.37
CA GLY A 56 -7.76 -6.86 20.84
C GLY A 56 -6.78 -7.77 20.10
N ILE A 57 -6.10 -7.25 19.07
CA ILE A 57 -5.15 -7.96 18.22
C ILE A 57 -3.77 -7.32 18.21
N LYS A 58 -2.73 -8.12 18.03
CA LYS A 58 -1.32 -7.70 17.95
C LYS A 58 -0.56 -8.50 16.89
N ILE A 59 0.61 -8.01 16.48
CA ILE A 59 1.56 -8.81 15.69
C ILE A 59 2.06 -9.96 16.57
N LEU A 60 1.87 -11.20 16.10
CA LEU A 60 2.32 -12.42 16.78
C LEU A 60 3.60 -12.95 16.16
N LEU A 61 3.74 -12.85 14.84
CA LEU A 61 4.92 -13.32 14.13
C LEU A 61 5.28 -12.36 12.99
N GLU A 62 6.57 -12.03 12.89
CA GLU A 62 7.14 -11.20 11.83
C GLU A 62 8.52 -11.74 11.39
N GLN A 63 9.07 -11.18 10.30
CA GLN A 63 10.46 -11.39 9.87
C GLN A 63 10.89 -12.83 9.49
N ASP A 64 9.97 -13.67 9.04
CA ASP A 64 10.30 -14.94 8.37
C ASP A 64 10.69 -14.68 6.89
N GLU A 65 11.67 -15.39 6.34
CA GLU A 65 12.07 -15.24 4.93
C GLU A 65 10.90 -15.46 3.96
N SER A 66 9.99 -16.37 4.31
CA SER A 66 8.78 -16.62 3.55
C SER A 66 7.75 -15.51 3.70
N MET A 67 7.93 -14.52 4.57
CA MET A 67 7.05 -13.36 4.73
C MET A 67 7.58 -12.09 4.04
N ILE A 68 8.68 -12.18 3.28
CA ILE A 68 9.16 -11.05 2.47
C ILE A 68 8.17 -10.74 1.35
N ASN A 69 7.68 -9.50 1.29
CA ASN A 69 6.87 -8.97 0.20
C ASN A 69 7.71 -8.06 -0.70
N ASN A 70 8.03 -8.50 -1.92
CA ASN A 70 8.91 -7.75 -2.83
C ASN A 70 8.07 -6.84 -3.73
N TYR A 71 8.43 -5.56 -3.81
CA TYR A 71 7.75 -4.58 -4.64
C TYR A 71 8.54 -4.33 -5.93
N THR A 72 7.83 -4.45 -7.04
CA THR A 72 8.38 -4.31 -8.40
C THR A 72 7.64 -3.18 -9.12
N VAL A 73 8.41 -2.27 -9.71
CA VAL A 73 7.87 -1.30 -10.67
C VAL A 73 8.14 -1.77 -12.09
N ILE A 74 7.15 -1.59 -12.98
CA ILE A 74 7.22 -2.03 -14.39
C ILE A 74 6.58 -0.94 -15.26
N ALA A 75 7.31 -0.46 -16.27
CA ALA A 75 6.74 0.42 -17.29
C ALA A 75 5.83 -0.35 -18.25
N VAL A 76 4.70 0.24 -18.63
CA VAL A 76 3.82 -0.35 -19.64
C VAL A 76 4.41 -0.15 -21.03
N ASN A 77 4.38 -1.19 -21.85
CA ASN A 77 4.80 -1.15 -23.25
C ASN A 77 3.76 -0.42 -24.10
N ASP A 78 4.16 0.68 -24.72
CA ASP A 78 3.35 1.47 -25.65
C ASP A 78 2.95 0.71 -26.92
N ALA A 79 3.66 -0.36 -27.26
CA ALA A 79 3.35 -1.27 -28.36
C ALA A 79 2.62 -2.56 -27.91
N ALA A 80 2.16 -2.63 -26.66
CA ALA A 80 1.53 -3.83 -26.12
C ALA A 80 0.23 -4.21 -26.86
N PRO A 81 -0.16 -5.50 -26.85
CA PRO A 81 -1.40 -5.97 -27.45
C PRO A 81 -2.61 -5.67 -26.55
N PHE A 82 -2.90 -4.39 -26.31
CA PHE A 82 -3.98 -3.94 -25.43
C PHE A 82 -5.33 -4.55 -25.80
N LYS A 83 -6.11 -4.91 -24.78
CA LYS A 83 -7.45 -5.50 -24.93
C LYS A 83 -8.46 -4.78 -24.06
N ASP A 84 -9.70 -4.70 -24.50
CA ASP A 84 -10.82 -4.25 -23.67
C ASP A 84 -11.29 -5.37 -22.72
N ALA A 85 -12.32 -5.08 -21.91
CA ALA A 85 -12.87 -6.04 -20.95
C ALA A 85 -13.46 -7.31 -21.60
N ASP A 86 -13.84 -7.23 -22.89
CA ASP A 86 -14.38 -8.35 -23.67
C ASP A 86 -13.26 -9.10 -24.43
N GLY A 87 -12.01 -8.65 -24.31
CA GLY A 87 -10.84 -9.26 -24.95
C GLY A 87 -10.58 -8.78 -26.38
N ASN A 88 -11.30 -7.76 -26.88
CA ASN A 88 -11.07 -7.21 -28.21
C ASN A 88 -9.84 -6.31 -28.21
N ALA A 89 -9.07 -6.34 -29.30
CA ALA A 89 -7.90 -5.50 -29.44
C ALA A 89 -8.27 -4.00 -29.44
N VAL A 90 -7.62 -3.23 -28.58
CA VAL A 90 -7.73 -1.77 -28.53
C VAL A 90 -6.55 -1.16 -29.29
N ARG A 91 -6.84 -0.21 -30.17
CA ARG A 91 -5.83 0.54 -30.93
C ARG A 91 -5.68 1.94 -30.36
N ASP A 92 -4.57 2.58 -30.69
CA ASP A 92 -4.29 3.99 -30.37
C ASP A 92 -4.30 4.30 -28.87
N VAL A 93 -3.95 3.30 -28.04
CA VAL A 93 -3.73 3.50 -26.61
C VAL A 93 -2.52 4.40 -26.43
N ALA A 94 -2.76 5.58 -25.87
CA ALA A 94 -1.68 6.47 -25.48
C ALA A 94 -1.08 5.99 -24.15
N VAL A 95 0.22 5.70 -24.18
CA VAL A 95 1.02 5.39 -22.99
C VAL A 95 2.10 6.46 -22.85
N ASN A 96 2.17 7.11 -21.69
CA ASN A 96 3.17 8.11 -21.38
C ASN A 96 4.49 7.43 -20.97
N THR A 97 5.17 6.82 -21.94
CA THR A 97 6.45 6.11 -21.73
C THR A 97 7.51 7.02 -21.09
N ALA A 98 7.59 8.28 -21.51
CA ALA A 98 8.59 9.22 -21.00
C ALA A 98 8.33 9.60 -19.53
N GLY A 99 7.06 9.86 -19.16
CA GLY A 99 6.69 10.12 -17.78
C GLY A 99 6.88 8.89 -16.89
N ALA A 100 6.48 7.70 -17.36
CA ALA A 100 6.74 6.45 -16.65
C ALA A 100 8.24 6.23 -16.39
N ALA A 101 9.09 6.46 -17.40
CA ALA A 101 10.54 6.36 -17.24
C ALA A 101 11.08 7.37 -16.22
N ALA A 102 10.60 8.62 -16.22
CA ALA A 102 11.03 9.63 -15.25
C ALA A 102 10.72 9.22 -13.81
N LEU A 103 9.50 8.74 -13.54
CA LEU A 103 9.11 8.27 -12.21
C LEU A 103 9.91 7.04 -11.79
N ILE A 104 10.08 6.05 -12.68
CA ILE A 104 10.88 4.86 -12.40
C ILE A 104 12.34 5.21 -12.10
N ASN A 105 12.95 6.05 -12.93
CA ASN A 105 14.31 6.52 -12.73
C ASN A 105 14.47 7.24 -11.39
N TRP A 106 13.49 8.06 -11.01
CA TRP A 106 13.51 8.71 -9.71
C TRP A 106 13.40 7.71 -8.56
N LEU A 107 12.51 6.72 -8.64
CA LEU A 107 12.41 5.65 -7.65
C LEU A 107 13.72 4.83 -7.50
N MET A 108 14.50 4.71 -8.56
CA MET A 108 15.81 4.05 -8.55
C MET A 108 16.97 4.96 -8.09
N SER A 109 16.71 6.25 -7.85
CA SER A 109 17.71 7.24 -7.44
C SER A 109 18.09 7.14 -5.96
N SER A 110 19.19 7.80 -5.59
CA SER A 110 19.59 7.94 -4.17
C SER A 110 18.65 8.86 -3.37
N GLU A 111 17.90 9.73 -4.03
CA GLU A 111 16.94 10.63 -3.38
C GLU A 111 15.72 9.84 -2.89
N ALA A 112 15.09 9.07 -3.77
CA ALA A 112 13.97 8.21 -3.40
C ALA A 112 14.41 7.14 -2.39
N ALA A 113 15.63 6.59 -2.53
CA ALA A 113 16.17 5.62 -1.57
C ALA A 113 16.14 6.15 -0.13
N LYS A 114 16.64 7.36 0.11
CA LYS A 114 16.64 7.99 1.44
C LYS A 114 15.23 8.21 1.99
N LEU A 115 14.29 8.58 1.12
CA LEU A 115 12.89 8.75 1.52
C LEU A 115 12.28 7.41 1.93
N ILE A 116 12.47 6.36 1.14
CA ILE A 116 11.97 5.02 1.45
C ILE A 116 12.53 4.50 2.78
N GLU A 117 13.85 4.63 3.00
CA GLU A 117 14.49 4.22 4.26
C GLU A 117 14.07 5.07 5.47
N GLY A 118 13.67 6.32 5.24
CA GLY A 118 13.13 7.20 6.28
C GLY A 118 11.65 7.00 6.56
N PHE A 119 10.91 6.29 5.70
CA PHE A 119 9.47 6.14 5.82
C PHE A 119 9.10 5.29 7.03
N GLY A 120 8.30 5.86 7.92
CA GLY A 120 7.85 5.25 9.17
C GLY A 120 8.72 5.51 10.38
N MET A 121 9.99 5.93 10.22
CA MET A 121 10.91 6.16 11.35
C MET A 121 10.37 7.17 12.37
N ALA A 122 9.74 8.26 11.89
CA ALA A 122 9.23 9.31 12.77
C ALA A 122 7.97 8.90 13.54
N GLU A 123 7.17 7.98 12.99
CA GLU A 123 5.86 7.60 13.54
C GLU A 123 5.92 6.29 14.32
N TYR A 124 6.71 5.32 13.83
CA TYR A 124 6.78 3.96 14.35
C TYR A 124 8.15 3.60 14.95
N GLY A 125 9.15 4.49 14.87
CA GLY A 125 10.49 4.24 15.39
C GLY A 125 11.35 3.28 14.54
N GLU A 126 10.80 2.76 13.43
CA GLU A 126 11.49 1.87 12.49
C GLU A 126 11.09 2.18 11.03
N ALA A 127 11.94 1.76 10.08
CA ALA A 127 11.63 1.86 8.66
C ALA A 127 10.64 0.77 8.24
N LEU A 128 9.55 1.15 7.57
CA LEU A 128 8.52 0.19 7.15
C LEU A 128 8.81 -0.51 5.82
N PHE A 129 9.76 0.00 5.06
CA PHE A 129 10.24 -0.59 3.82
C PHE A 129 11.77 -0.67 3.85
N THR A 130 12.30 -1.77 3.33
CA THR A 130 13.74 -1.99 3.19
C THR A 130 14.11 -2.04 1.73
N LEU A 131 15.19 -1.34 1.36
CA LEU A 131 15.73 -1.39 0.01
C LEU A 131 16.44 -2.72 -0.24
N LYS A 132 16.31 -3.23 -1.46
CA LYS A 132 17.08 -4.41 -1.86
C LYS A 132 18.55 -4.03 -2.09
N ASN A 133 19.46 -4.85 -1.61
CA ASN A 133 20.90 -4.67 -1.83
C ASN A 133 21.28 -4.70 -3.32
N ASP A 134 20.55 -5.49 -4.11
CA ASP A 134 20.72 -5.66 -5.56
C ASP A 134 19.75 -4.79 -6.37
N LYS A 135 19.11 -3.78 -5.76
CA LYS A 135 18.16 -2.93 -6.47
C LYS A 135 18.82 -2.25 -7.68
N PRO A 136 18.08 -2.04 -8.77
CA PRO A 136 18.54 -1.16 -9.83
C PRO A 136 18.85 0.26 -9.30
N THR A 137 19.80 0.92 -9.94
CA THR A 137 20.20 2.28 -9.59
C THR A 137 20.17 3.17 -10.82
N PHE A 138 19.67 4.38 -10.64
CA PHE A 138 19.71 5.42 -11.66
C PHE A 138 20.50 6.61 -11.11
N THR A 139 21.46 7.11 -11.90
CA THR A 139 22.40 8.15 -11.47
C THR A 139 22.46 9.36 -12.40
N GLU A 140 21.76 9.30 -13.53
CA GLU A 140 21.66 10.41 -14.47
C GLU A 140 20.57 11.41 -14.03
N GLU A 141 20.43 12.50 -14.77
CA GLU A 141 19.41 13.51 -14.50
C GLU A 141 18.01 12.98 -14.83
N ILE A 142 17.06 13.23 -13.93
CA ILE A 142 15.65 12.93 -14.19
C ILE A 142 15.09 14.01 -15.12
N VAL A 143 14.52 13.57 -16.23
CA VAL A 143 13.92 14.45 -17.23
C VAL A 143 12.75 15.22 -16.61
N GLN A 144 12.69 16.52 -16.84
CA GLN A 144 11.61 17.40 -16.40
C GLN A 144 10.33 17.17 -17.22
N ALA A 145 9.17 17.36 -16.58
CA ALA A 145 7.89 17.26 -17.26
C ALA A 145 7.74 18.28 -18.39
N SER A 146 7.22 17.81 -19.51
CA SER A 146 6.67 18.66 -20.58
C SER A 146 5.15 18.67 -20.51
N ASP A 147 4.50 19.59 -21.22
CA ASP A 147 3.03 19.61 -21.32
C ASP A 147 2.45 18.28 -21.83
N ALA A 148 3.18 17.57 -22.69
CA ALA A 148 2.75 16.29 -23.25
C ALA A 148 2.95 15.10 -22.29
N THR A 149 3.84 15.22 -21.30
CA THR A 149 4.25 14.11 -20.42
C THR A 149 3.91 14.34 -18.95
N ARG A 150 3.32 15.49 -18.61
CA ARG A 150 3.11 15.93 -17.22
C ARG A 150 2.28 14.94 -16.39
N VAL A 151 1.26 14.30 -16.96
CA VAL A 151 0.36 13.39 -16.23
C VAL A 151 0.83 11.95 -16.41
N ILE A 152 1.09 11.27 -15.29
CA ILE A 152 1.50 9.87 -15.23
C ILE A 152 0.40 9.07 -14.53
N ARG A 153 -0.08 8.00 -15.16
CA ARG A 153 -1.06 7.09 -14.56
C ARG A 153 -0.36 5.89 -13.93
N LEU A 154 -0.38 5.82 -12.60
CA LEU A 154 0.17 4.70 -11.83
C LEU A 154 -0.96 3.76 -11.39
N SER A 155 -0.94 2.51 -11.83
CA SER A 155 -1.80 1.45 -11.28
C SER A 155 -1.05 0.64 -10.25
N THR A 156 -1.60 0.52 -9.04
CA THR A 156 -0.92 -0.15 -7.92
C THR A 156 -1.89 -0.99 -7.10
N THR A 157 -1.37 -1.65 -6.06
CA THR A 157 -2.19 -2.44 -5.15
C THR A 157 -2.77 -1.58 -4.03
N THR A 158 -3.94 -1.96 -3.51
CA THR A 158 -4.53 -1.32 -2.33
C THR A 158 -3.56 -1.30 -1.14
N SER A 159 -2.76 -2.36 -0.90
CA SER A 159 -1.81 -2.34 0.23
C SER A 159 -0.64 -1.37 0.04
N VAL A 160 -0.19 -1.11 -1.19
CA VAL A 160 0.79 -0.04 -1.44
C VAL A 160 0.18 1.32 -1.13
N ASN A 161 -1.04 1.57 -1.59
CA ASN A 161 -1.73 2.84 -1.38
C ASN A 161 -2.01 3.08 0.11
N ASP A 162 -2.61 2.10 0.79
CA ASP A 162 -3.03 2.18 2.19
C ASP A 162 -1.84 2.25 3.15
N SER A 163 -0.65 1.82 2.72
CA SER A 163 0.58 2.00 3.52
C SER A 163 0.96 3.46 3.71
N GLY A 164 0.44 4.39 2.89
CA GLY A 164 0.81 5.80 2.90
C GLY A 164 2.13 6.12 2.17
N LEU A 165 2.88 5.11 1.71
CA LEU A 165 4.17 5.30 1.06
C LEU A 165 4.10 6.23 -0.17
N LEU A 166 3.10 6.04 -1.05
CA LEU A 166 2.97 6.89 -2.24
C LEU A 166 2.61 8.34 -1.90
N ALA A 167 1.77 8.56 -0.90
CA ALA A 167 1.43 9.90 -0.42
C ALA A 167 2.65 10.61 0.20
N TYR A 168 3.62 9.86 0.72
CA TYR A 168 4.88 10.39 1.23
C TYR A 168 5.90 10.68 0.11
N LEU A 169 5.99 9.81 -0.90
CA LEU A 169 6.99 9.92 -1.98
C LEU A 169 6.60 10.88 -3.11
N LEU A 170 5.40 10.74 -3.64
CA LEU A 170 5.00 11.40 -4.89
C LEU A 170 5.03 12.92 -4.82
N PRO A 171 4.64 13.60 -3.72
CA PRO A 171 4.72 15.06 -3.65
C PRO A 171 6.14 15.61 -3.85
N VAL A 172 7.17 14.87 -3.42
CA VAL A 172 8.57 15.27 -3.62
C VAL A 172 8.91 15.21 -5.11
N PHE A 173 8.61 14.10 -5.77
CA PHE A 173 8.82 13.92 -7.20
C PHE A 173 8.06 14.96 -8.05
N GLU A 174 6.77 15.15 -7.76
CA GLU A 174 5.91 16.09 -8.48
C GLU A 174 6.44 17.53 -8.37
N ASN A 175 6.84 17.95 -7.16
CA ASN A 175 7.36 19.29 -6.93
C ASN A 175 8.72 19.54 -7.61
N LEU A 176 9.60 18.54 -7.64
CA LEU A 176 10.95 18.68 -8.21
C LEU A 176 10.99 18.60 -9.73
N TYR A 177 10.12 17.78 -10.33
CA TYR A 177 10.18 17.44 -11.74
C TYR A 177 8.96 17.89 -12.56
N GLY A 178 7.97 18.52 -11.92
CA GLY A 178 6.83 19.16 -12.58
C GLY A 178 5.73 18.21 -13.09
N TYR A 179 5.77 16.94 -12.66
CA TYR A 179 4.79 15.91 -12.98
C TYR A 179 3.56 15.96 -12.06
N THR A 180 2.53 15.22 -12.45
CA THR A 180 1.38 14.85 -11.62
C THR A 180 1.13 13.37 -11.80
N VAL A 181 1.05 12.62 -10.70
CA VAL A 181 0.90 11.17 -10.69
C VAL A 181 -0.52 10.83 -10.23
N GLU A 182 -1.32 10.35 -11.17
CA GLU A 182 -2.67 9.85 -10.91
C GLU A 182 -2.58 8.39 -10.46
N VAL A 183 -2.83 8.15 -9.17
CA VAL A 183 -2.77 6.82 -8.57
C VAL A 183 -4.14 6.16 -8.63
N SER A 184 -4.19 4.95 -9.18
CA SER A 184 -5.33 4.04 -9.09
C SER A 184 -4.90 2.77 -8.35
N SER A 185 -5.66 2.35 -7.34
CA SER A 185 -5.33 1.17 -6.54
C SER A 185 -6.44 0.13 -6.54
N ALA A 186 -6.09 -1.14 -6.69
CA ALA A 186 -7.01 -2.27 -6.59
C ALA A 186 -6.28 -3.54 -6.08
N GLY A 187 -6.96 -4.69 -6.01
CA GLY A 187 -6.25 -5.97 -5.85
C GLY A 187 -5.29 -6.23 -7.02
N THR A 188 -4.20 -6.97 -6.81
CA THR A 188 -3.10 -7.12 -7.78
C THR A 188 -3.56 -7.51 -9.18
N GLY A 189 -4.46 -8.49 -9.31
CA GLY A 189 -5.00 -8.90 -10.61
C GLY A 189 -5.77 -7.78 -11.31
N LYS A 190 -6.56 -6.97 -10.57
CA LYS A 190 -7.29 -5.82 -11.13
C LYS A 190 -6.34 -4.68 -11.51
N ALA A 191 -5.29 -4.44 -10.71
CA ALA A 191 -4.29 -3.41 -11.00
C ALA A 191 -3.51 -3.74 -12.28
N ILE A 192 -3.11 -5.00 -12.46
CA ILE A 192 -2.46 -5.50 -13.67
C ILE A 192 -3.44 -5.47 -14.85
N ALA A 193 -4.68 -5.92 -14.66
CA ALA A 193 -5.71 -5.88 -15.71
C ALA A 193 -5.93 -4.45 -16.22
N ALA A 194 -5.98 -3.46 -15.34
CA ALA A 194 -6.08 -2.05 -15.73
C ALA A 194 -4.95 -1.62 -16.68
N ALA A 195 -3.71 -2.04 -16.42
CA ALA A 195 -2.58 -1.77 -17.30
C ALA A 195 -2.70 -2.50 -18.64
N THR A 196 -3.16 -3.76 -18.66
CA THR A 196 -3.40 -4.51 -19.92
C THR A 196 -4.52 -3.92 -20.78
N MET A 197 -5.41 -3.12 -20.18
CA MET A 197 -6.44 -2.35 -20.88
C MET A 197 -5.98 -0.94 -21.31
N GLY A 198 -4.71 -0.58 -21.06
CA GLY A 198 -4.18 0.74 -21.43
C GLY A 198 -4.52 1.89 -20.47
N ASN A 199 -4.99 1.56 -19.26
CA ASN A 199 -5.38 2.55 -18.25
C ASN A 199 -4.25 2.96 -17.30
N ALA A 200 -3.00 2.58 -17.59
CA ALA A 200 -1.83 2.93 -16.79
C ALA A 200 -0.59 3.10 -17.68
N ASP A 201 0.34 3.94 -17.24
CA ASP A 201 1.65 4.13 -17.87
C ASP A 201 2.74 3.27 -17.21
N LEU A 202 2.55 2.95 -15.94
CA LEU A 202 3.38 2.03 -15.16
C LEU A 202 2.56 1.35 -14.06
N ILE A 203 3.07 0.22 -13.59
CA ILE A 203 2.53 -0.50 -12.43
C ILE A 203 3.54 -0.62 -11.30
N LEU A 204 3.06 -0.55 -10.05
CA LEU A 204 3.82 -0.90 -8.85
C LEU A 204 3.05 -1.98 -8.09
N VAL A 205 3.54 -3.22 -8.14
CA VAL A 205 2.85 -4.39 -7.60
C VAL A 205 3.84 -5.30 -6.87
N HIS A 206 3.33 -6.39 -6.28
CA HIS A 206 4.11 -7.32 -5.47
C HIS A 206 3.69 -8.79 -5.66
N SER A 207 3.55 -9.21 -6.92
CA SER A 207 3.16 -10.58 -7.27
C SER A 207 4.02 -11.12 -8.40
N LYS A 208 5.17 -11.70 -8.04
CA LYS A 208 6.17 -12.23 -8.99
C LYS A 208 5.59 -13.02 -10.16
N SER A 209 4.69 -13.98 -9.91
CA SER A 209 4.11 -14.80 -10.98
C SER A 209 3.28 -14.00 -11.98
N GLN A 210 2.45 -13.07 -11.49
CA GLN A 210 1.63 -12.19 -12.34
C GLN A 210 2.48 -11.13 -13.05
N GLU A 211 3.54 -10.63 -12.41
CA GLU A 211 4.52 -9.76 -13.05
C GLU A 211 5.25 -10.46 -14.19
N GLU A 212 5.69 -11.70 -13.98
CA GLU A 212 6.36 -12.51 -15.01
C GLU A 212 5.42 -12.82 -16.19
N ALA A 213 4.15 -13.11 -15.92
CA ALA A 213 3.14 -13.25 -16.96
C ALA A 213 2.94 -11.94 -17.74
N PHE A 214 2.83 -10.80 -17.05
CA PHE A 214 2.68 -9.48 -17.68
C PHE A 214 3.86 -9.14 -18.62
N VAL A 215 5.08 -9.50 -18.23
CA VAL A 215 6.28 -9.38 -19.09
C VAL A 215 6.22 -10.34 -20.26
N ALA A 216 5.97 -11.62 -20.01
CA ALA A 216 5.94 -12.66 -21.04
C ALA A 216 4.88 -12.40 -22.12
N ASP A 217 3.75 -11.80 -21.73
CA ASP A 217 2.65 -11.42 -22.62
C ASP A 217 2.92 -10.12 -23.40
N GLY A 218 4.08 -9.48 -23.18
CA GLY A 218 4.54 -8.32 -23.96
C GLY A 218 4.01 -6.96 -23.49
N TYR A 219 3.41 -6.89 -22.30
CA TYR A 219 2.89 -5.64 -21.74
C TYR A 219 3.95 -4.81 -21.00
N ALA A 220 5.10 -5.40 -20.67
CA ALA A 220 6.17 -4.69 -19.98
C ALA A 220 7.17 -4.09 -20.96
N LYS A 221 7.62 -2.86 -20.67
CA LYS A 221 8.67 -2.18 -21.45
C LYS A 221 10.01 -2.31 -20.76
N LEU A 222 11.03 -2.71 -21.52
CA LEU A 222 12.42 -2.54 -21.10
C LEU A 222 12.80 -1.08 -21.29
N LEU A 223 13.10 -0.39 -20.19
CA LEU A 223 13.58 0.98 -20.21
C LEU A 223 15.08 1.02 -20.47
N ASP A 224 15.52 2.06 -21.18
CA ASP A 224 16.95 2.31 -21.43
C ASP A 224 17.72 2.41 -20.11
N GLY A 225 18.89 1.78 -20.05
CA GLY A 225 19.73 1.75 -18.85
C GLY A 225 19.42 0.61 -17.86
N TYR A 226 18.36 -0.16 -18.08
CA TYR A 226 18.03 -1.32 -17.24
C TYR A 226 18.26 -2.65 -17.97
N ALA A 227 18.57 -3.69 -17.19
CA ALA A 227 18.79 -5.04 -17.72
C ALA A 227 17.50 -5.88 -17.81
N ASN A 228 16.44 -5.49 -17.09
CA ASN A 228 15.18 -6.23 -17.01
C ASN A 228 14.00 -5.24 -16.95
N GLU A 229 12.83 -5.65 -17.43
CA GLU A 229 11.58 -4.88 -17.35
C GLU A 229 11.04 -4.82 -15.91
N ARG A 230 11.32 -5.86 -15.12
CA ARG A 230 10.94 -5.95 -13.71
C ARG A 230 12.02 -5.32 -12.85
N LEU A 231 11.71 -4.16 -12.27
CA LEU A 231 12.61 -3.43 -11.39
C LEU A 231 12.13 -3.61 -9.95
N THR A 232 12.56 -4.70 -9.32
CA THR A 232 12.31 -4.94 -7.89
C THR A 232 13.34 -4.17 -7.08
N PHE A 233 12.90 -3.27 -6.19
CA PHE A 233 13.81 -2.31 -5.54
C PHE A 233 13.67 -2.21 -4.03
N MET A 234 12.52 -2.62 -3.50
CA MET A 234 12.25 -2.62 -2.07
C MET A 234 11.41 -3.83 -1.68
N TYR A 235 11.38 -4.11 -0.39
CA TYR A 235 10.50 -5.08 0.20
C TYR A 235 10.00 -4.59 1.56
N ASN A 236 8.91 -5.18 2.02
CA ASN A 236 8.55 -5.14 3.44
C ASN A 236 8.29 -6.58 3.91
N TYR A 237 7.76 -6.70 5.12
CA TYR A 237 7.35 -7.98 5.67
C TYR A 237 5.83 -8.03 5.83
N PHE A 238 5.28 -9.18 5.46
CA PHE A 238 4.02 -9.62 6.00
C PHE A 238 4.18 -10.01 7.48
N VAL A 239 3.07 -9.95 8.20
CA VAL A 239 2.97 -10.30 9.61
C VAL A 239 1.74 -11.16 9.82
N LEU A 240 1.87 -12.12 10.74
CA LEU A 240 0.72 -12.81 11.31
C LEU A 240 0.26 -12.01 12.53
N ILE A 241 -1.02 -11.64 12.51
CA ILE A 241 -1.69 -10.88 13.56
C ILE A 241 -2.75 -11.80 14.15
N GLY A 242 -3.01 -11.65 15.45
CA GLY A 242 -4.08 -12.38 16.12
C GLY A 242 -4.36 -11.82 17.50
N PRO A 243 -5.22 -12.49 18.28
CA PRO A 243 -5.62 -12.04 19.60
C PRO A 243 -4.43 -11.79 20.52
N VAL A 244 -4.54 -10.81 21.41
CA VAL A 244 -3.49 -10.52 22.40
C VAL A 244 -3.15 -11.75 23.25
N ASP A 245 -4.15 -12.57 23.58
CA ASP A 245 -4.01 -13.80 24.35
C ASP A 245 -3.44 -14.99 23.55
N ASP A 246 -3.36 -14.86 22.22
CA ASP A 246 -2.79 -15.86 21.30
C ASP A 246 -3.17 -17.32 21.64
N PRO A 247 -4.47 -17.69 21.60
CA PRO A 247 -4.90 -19.04 22.01
C PRO A 247 -4.34 -20.17 21.13
N ALA A 248 -3.81 -19.86 19.95
CA ALA A 248 -3.15 -20.81 19.05
C ALA A 248 -1.64 -20.95 19.33
N GLY A 249 -1.08 -20.08 20.18
CA GLY A 249 0.35 -20.01 20.47
C GLY A 249 1.18 -19.69 19.23
N CYS A 250 0.69 -18.86 18.32
CA CYS A 250 1.40 -18.51 17.09
C CYS A 250 2.71 -17.74 17.35
N ALA A 251 2.79 -16.96 18.42
CA ALA A 251 4.02 -16.22 18.79
C ALA A 251 5.18 -17.13 19.18
N GLU A 252 4.88 -18.36 19.62
CA GLU A 252 5.86 -19.39 19.99
C GLU A 252 6.13 -20.39 18.85
N ALA A 253 5.58 -20.16 17.65
CA ALA A 253 5.85 -21.02 16.50
C ALA A 253 7.26 -20.78 15.97
N GLY A 254 7.95 -21.85 15.54
CA GLY A 254 9.30 -21.74 14.99
C GLY A 254 9.36 -21.09 13.60
N ASN A 255 8.23 -20.99 12.90
CA ASN A 255 8.08 -20.28 11.63
C ASN A 255 6.58 -20.04 11.33
N VAL A 256 6.31 -19.24 10.29
CA VAL A 256 4.93 -18.86 9.94
C VAL A 256 4.06 -20.04 9.50
N LYS A 257 4.63 -21.05 8.83
CA LYS A 257 3.85 -22.22 8.39
C LYS A 257 3.41 -23.08 9.58
N GLU A 258 4.26 -23.19 10.60
CA GLU A 258 3.89 -23.82 11.85
C GLU A 258 2.77 -23.05 12.55
N ALA A 259 2.83 -21.72 12.58
CA ALA A 259 1.75 -20.90 13.16
C ALA A 259 0.42 -21.11 12.42
N PHE A 260 0.43 -21.15 11.09
CA PHE A 260 -0.75 -21.47 10.28
C PHE A 260 -1.26 -22.90 10.56
N ALA A 261 -0.37 -23.88 10.70
CA ALA A 261 -0.77 -25.24 11.09
C ALA A 261 -1.47 -25.25 12.46
N ARG A 262 -0.94 -24.54 13.47
CA ARG A 262 -1.57 -24.42 14.80
C ARG A 262 -2.97 -23.79 14.73
N ILE A 263 -3.13 -22.73 13.93
CA ILE A 263 -4.45 -22.09 13.71
C ILE A 263 -5.45 -23.11 13.14
N ALA A 264 -5.05 -23.85 12.10
CA ALA A 264 -5.91 -24.82 11.44
C ALA A 264 -6.26 -26.03 12.33
N GLU A 265 -5.28 -26.55 13.09
CA GLU A 265 -5.48 -27.68 14.01
C GLU A 265 -6.45 -27.33 15.14
N GLY A 266 -6.31 -26.14 15.72
CA GLY A 266 -7.20 -25.63 16.76
C GLY A 266 -8.51 -25.05 16.24
N LYS A 267 -8.66 -24.89 14.92
CA LYS A 267 -9.80 -24.23 14.27
C LYS A 267 -10.08 -22.83 14.84
N PHE A 268 -9.02 -22.06 15.04
CA PHE A 268 -9.17 -20.69 15.51
C PHE A 268 -9.65 -19.79 14.37
N ALA A 269 -10.50 -18.81 14.70
CA ALA A 269 -11.06 -17.89 13.71
C ALA A 269 -9.94 -17.20 12.92
N PHE A 270 -9.99 -17.25 11.60
CA PHE A 270 -9.04 -16.62 10.71
C PHE A 270 -9.78 -15.83 9.63
N VAL A 271 -9.43 -14.56 9.49
CA VAL A 271 -10.00 -13.66 8.50
C VAL A 271 -9.07 -13.59 7.29
N SER A 272 -9.49 -14.21 6.20
CA SER A 272 -8.86 -14.03 4.90
C SER A 272 -9.44 -12.82 4.17
N ARG A 273 -8.57 -12.16 3.40
CA ARG A 273 -8.97 -11.15 2.42
C ARG A 273 -9.97 -11.70 1.41
N GLY A 274 -9.79 -12.94 0.95
CA GLY A 274 -10.72 -13.63 0.04
C GLY A 274 -10.96 -12.93 -1.30
N ASP A 275 -10.06 -12.04 -1.74
CA ASP A 275 -10.28 -11.10 -2.86
C ASP A 275 -9.32 -11.29 -4.04
N ALA A 276 -8.59 -12.42 -4.04
CA ALA A 276 -7.51 -12.75 -4.99
C ALA A 276 -6.38 -11.69 -5.09
N SER A 277 -6.18 -10.87 -4.06
CA SER A 277 -5.03 -9.97 -3.95
C SER A 277 -3.71 -10.71 -3.74
N GLY A 278 -2.59 -10.00 -3.88
CA GLY A 278 -1.26 -10.53 -3.55
C GLY A 278 -1.19 -11.06 -2.11
N THR A 279 -1.75 -10.34 -1.13
CA THR A 279 -1.83 -10.79 0.26
C THR A 279 -2.63 -12.09 0.40
N HIS A 280 -3.79 -12.21 -0.26
CA HIS A 280 -4.59 -13.43 -0.26
C HIS A 280 -3.83 -14.62 -0.89
N THR A 281 -3.18 -14.40 -2.04
CA THR A 281 -2.37 -15.45 -2.69
C THR A 281 -1.20 -15.87 -1.80
N LYS A 282 -0.58 -14.92 -1.11
CA LYS A 282 0.52 -15.21 -0.19
C LYS A 282 0.05 -16.00 1.02
N GLU A 283 -1.01 -15.54 1.67
CA GLU A 283 -1.67 -16.20 2.79
C GLU A 283 -2.07 -17.65 2.45
N VAL A 284 -2.71 -17.86 1.30
CA VAL A 284 -3.05 -19.21 0.79
C VAL A 284 -1.82 -20.11 0.67
N SER A 285 -0.67 -19.58 0.26
CA SER A 285 0.58 -20.36 0.13
C SER A 285 1.20 -20.81 1.46
N LEU A 286 0.71 -20.30 2.59
CA LEU A 286 1.20 -20.61 3.93
C LEU A 286 0.39 -21.73 4.61
N TRP A 287 -0.84 -22.00 4.15
CA TRP A 287 -1.64 -23.10 4.68
C TRP A 287 -1.03 -24.47 4.36
N PRO A 288 -1.22 -25.48 5.24
CA PRO A 288 -0.88 -26.85 4.93
C PRO A 288 -1.58 -27.33 3.65
N GLU A 289 -0.81 -27.90 2.71
CA GLU A 289 -1.33 -28.38 1.42
C GLU A 289 -2.48 -29.40 1.60
N SER A 290 -2.47 -30.18 2.67
CA SER A 290 -3.51 -31.17 3.01
C SER A 290 -4.89 -30.57 3.24
N LEU A 291 -4.99 -29.26 3.50
CA LEU A 291 -6.28 -28.57 3.64
C LEU A 291 -6.93 -28.26 2.29
N GLY A 292 -6.16 -28.25 1.20
CA GLY A 292 -6.67 -27.92 -0.12
C GLY A 292 -7.21 -26.50 -0.26
N ILE A 293 -6.80 -25.57 0.63
CA ILE A 293 -7.19 -24.16 0.56
C ILE A 293 -6.51 -23.52 -0.65
N THR A 294 -7.29 -22.80 -1.44
CA THR A 294 -6.83 -22.06 -2.62
C THR A 294 -7.46 -20.67 -2.63
N VAL A 295 -7.15 -19.85 -3.64
CA VAL A 295 -7.82 -18.56 -3.83
C VAL A 295 -9.28 -18.67 -4.27
N ASP A 296 -9.74 -19.87 -4.66
CA ASP A 296 -11.14 -20.12 -5.01
C ASP A 296 -12.00 -20.22 -3.74
N PRO A 297 -13.06 -19.39 -3.58
CA PRO A 297 -13.99 -19.49 -2.46
C PRO A 297 -14.61 -20.88 -2.26
N ALA A 298 -14.75 -21.68 -3.32
CA ALA A 298 -15.27 -23.05 -3.19
C ALA A 298 -14.34 -23.96 -2.36
N SER A 299 -13.02 -23.67 -2.34
CA SER A 299 -12.04 -24.47 -1.60
C SER A 299 -12.17 -24.37 -0.08
N ILE A 300 -12.85 -23.32 0.42
CA ILE A 300 -12.98 -23.07 1.85
C ILE A 300 -14.28 -23.62 2.45
N ALA A 301 -15.17 -24.20 1.64
CA ALA A 301 -16.46 -24.67 2.11
C ALA A 301 -16.34 -25.64 3.30
N ALA A 302 -15.32 -26.52 3.27
CA ALA A 302 -15.02 -27.48 4.34
C ALA A 302 -14.42 -26.85 5.62
N HIS A 303 -13.96 -25.60 5.55
CA HIS A 303 -13.24 -24.88 6.61
C HIS A 303 -14.00 -23.64 7.12
N SER A 304 -15.22 -23.41 6.62
CA SER A 304 -16.03 -22.21 6.86
C SER A 304 -16.44 -21.96 8.32
N GLU A 305 -16.23 -22.93 9.22
CA GLU A 305 -16.44 -22.80 10.67
C GLU A 305 -15.43 -21.83 11.30
N TRP A 306 -14.20 -21.78 10.78
CA TRP A 306 -13.10 -21.02 11.38
C TRP A 306 -12.35 -20.16 10.37
N TYR A 307 -12.50 -20.40 9.06
CA TYR A 307 -11.79 -19.66 8.02
C TYR A 307 -12.77 -18.83 7.18
N LEU A 308 -12.65 -17.50 7.28
CA LEU A 308 -13.62 -16.53 6.75
C LEU A 308 -13.08 -15.79 5.53
N PHE A 309 -13.78 -15.88 4.40
CA PHE A 309 -13.51 -15.07 3.22
C PHE A 309 -14.28 -13.74 3.28
N SER A 310 -13.55 -12.63 3.45
CA SER A 310 -14.17 -11.31 3.58
C SER A 310 -14.50 -10.66 2.23
N ASN A 311 -13.76 -11.01 1.17
CA ASN A 311 -13.81 -10.37 -0.14
C ASN A 311 -13.75 -8.83 -0.05
N ALA A 312 -12.87 -8.32 0.81
CA ALA A 312 -12.78 -6.91 1.18
C ALA A 312 -11.32 -6.42 1.23
N GLY A 313 -11.16 -5.09 1.30
CA GLY A 313 -9.86 -4.46 1.54
C GLY A 313 -9.31 -4.77 2.94
N MET A 314 -8.01 -4.51 3.14
CA MET A 314 -7.33 -4.93 4.37
C MET A 314 -7.87 -4.26 5.63
N GLY A 315 -8.19 -2.96 5.59
CA GLY A 315 -8.74 -2.26 6.77
C GLY A 315 -10.05 -2.89 7.29
N VAL A 316 -10.94 -3.29 6.38
CA VAL A 316 -12.18 -4.01 6.74
C VAL A 316 -11.86 -5.37 7.35
N CYS A 317 -10.91 -6.12 6.78
CA CYS A 317 -10.53 -7.43 7.28
C CYS A 317 -9.85 -7.33 8.67
N LEU A 318 -9.03 -6.31 8.90
CA LEU A 318 -8.41 -6.04 10.21
C LEU A 318 -9.45 -5.68 11.27
N THR A 319 -10.46 -4.87 10.89
CA THR A 319 -11.60 -4.55 11.77
C THR A 319 -12.35 -5.83 12.16
N MET A 320 -12.67 -6.68 11.17
CA MET A 320 -13.34 -7.96 11.42
C MET A 320 -12.50 -8.86 12.34
N ALA A 321 -11.20 -9.00 12.07
CA ALA A 321 -10.31 -9.82 12.90
C ALA A 321 -10.26 -9.31 14.35
N ASN A 322 -10.21 -7.99 14.54
CA ASN A 322 -10.26 -7.36 15.87
C ASN A 322 -11.60 -7.59 16.59
N GLU A 323 -12.73 -7.56 15.87
CA GLU A 323 -14.07 -7.72 16.46
C GLU A 323 -14.38 -9.17 16.87
N ILE A 324 -13.80 -10.16 16.18
CA ILE A 324 -14.10 -11.58 16.39
C ILE A 324 -13.00 -12.32 17.18
N ASP A 325 -12.00 -11.60 17.68
CA ASP A 325 -10.78 -12.18 18.25
C ASP A 325 -10.15 -13.22 17.31
N GLY A 326 -9.99 -12.83 16.05
CA GLY A 326 -9.49 -13.67 14.96
C GLY A 326 -8.04 -13.39 14.56
N TYR A 327 -7.44 -14.37 13.91
CA TYR A 327 -6.13 -14.28 13.26
C TYR A 327 -6.28 -13.69 11.86
N ILE A 328 -5.25 -13.00 11.39
CA ILE A 328 -5.21 -12.41 10.04
C ILE A 328 -3.77 -12.23 9.58
N PHE A 329 -3.56 -12.34 8.27
CA PHE A 329 -2.27 -12.10 7.63
C PHE A 329 -2.29 -10.77 6.87
N SER A 330 -1.35 -9.88 7.15
CA SER A 330 -1.32 -8.52 6.58
C SER A 330 0.10 -8.01 6.33
N ASP A 331 0.24 -6.98 5.52
CA ASP A 331 1.47 -6.19 5.42
C ASP A 331 1.69 -5.41 6.74
N LYS A 332 2.92 -5.39 7.27
CA LYS A 332 3.24 -4.72 8.56
C LYS A 332 2.81 -3.26 8.56
N ALA A 333 3.15 -2.50 7.51
CA ALA A 333 2.81 -1.09 7.38
C ALA A 333 1.30 -0.84 7.47
N THR A 334 0.49 -1.69 6.83
CA THR A 334 -0.97 -1.58 6.86
C THR A 334 -1.53 -1.82 8.25
N PHE A 335 -1.00 -2.81 8.99
CA PHE A 335 -1.41 -3.04 10.37
C PHE A 335 -1.02 -1.89 11.29
N LEU A 336 0.19 -1.33 11.14
CA LEU A 336 0.64 -0.21 11.96
C LEU A 336 -0.16 1.06 11.70
N ALA A 337 -0.52 1.34 10.44
CA ALA A 337 -1.41 2.45 10.10
C ALA A 337 -2.83 2.25 10.68
N PHE A 338 -3.37 1.02 10.63
CA PHE A 338 -4.66 0.66 11.23
C PHE A 338 -4.63 0.78 12.77
N ALA A 339 -3.53 0.36 13.38
CA ALA A 339 -3.28 0.52 14.81
C ALA A 339 -3.25 2.00 15.22
N ALA A 340 -2.51 2.82 14.47
CA ALA A 340 -2.39 4.26 14.72
C ALA A 340 -3.74 5.01 14.55
N SER A 341 -4.64 4.49 13.70
CA SER A 341 -5.99 5.04 13.55
C SER A 341 -6.98 4.62 14.65
N GLY A 342 -6.52 3.83 15.63
CA GLY A 342 -7.39 3.26 16.68
C GLY A 342 -8.36 2.21 16.15
N GLY A 343 -8.01 1.53 15.05
CA GLY A 343 -8.86 0.54 14.40
C GLY A 343 -9.94 1.13 13.47
N ALA A 344 -9.82 2.41 13.10
CA ALA A 344 -10.73 3.03 12.14
C ALA A 344 -10.35 2.63 10.71
N VAL A 345 -11.37 2.30 9.91
CA VAL A 345 -11.23 2.12 8.45
C VAL A 345 -11.06 3.50 7.82
N GLY A 346 -9.89 3.75 7.22
CA GLY A 346 -9.61 4.93 6.41
C GLY A 346 -10.30 4.90 5.05
#